data_AF-A0A285YYM8-F1
#
_entry.id   AF-A0A285YYM8-F1
#
_cell.length_a   1.000
_cell.length_b   1.000
_cell.length_c   1.000
_cell.angle_alpha   90.00
_cell.angle_beta   90.00
_cell.angle_gamma   90.00
#
_symmetry.space_group_name_H-M   'P 1'
#
loop_
_entity.id
_entity.type
_entity.pdbx_description
1 polymer ?
#
loop_
_entity_poly.entity_id
_entity_poly.type
_entity_poly.pdbx_seq_one_letter_code
_entity_poly.pdbx_strand_id
1 'polypeptide(L)'
;MPSRKALRRNDPVIATMEELLAQVDALPPPQITWTHWPPADRSAAREAAAQWTVGMGPWLVNDGAYGVLRAGRSIEFALRWEALSLEPAESARPHALALGDGIYQVEATVVRVDGDICVIDFGLLVYAHDAPAWLREGDAVRGDVALEIDPDLYRSGCYDYLDLPALIYPWRLDRIELEHAARVAAPEEVRARWGNPDLATNDPAARTLRQIEVANHEKDRRPGEIMRYHLHCTLQSRIPRMPDAADLPPAVPDA
;
A
#
# COMPACT_ATOMS: atom_id res chain seq x y z
N MET A 1 -14.77 -0.71 45.81
CA MET A 1 -13.77 -0.34 44.78
C MET A 1 -12.42 -0.91 45.18
N PRO A 2 -11.83 -1.86 44.44
CA PRO A 2 -10.47 -2.32 44.74
C PRO A 2 -9.45 -1.32 44.17
N SER A 3 -8.44 -1.00 44.98
CA SER A 3 -7.37 -0.04 44.71
C SER A 3 -6.33 -0.62 43.73
N ARG A 4 -5.95 0.14 42.69
CA ARG A 4 -4.86 -0.22 41.78
C ARG A 4 -3.51 -0.11 42.51
N LYS A 5 -2.78 -1.22 42.65
CA LYS A 5 -1.37 -1.22 43.06
C LYS A 5 -0.53 -0.61 41.94
N ALA A 6 0.19 0.47 42.24
CA ALA A 6 1.25 0.98 41.38
C ALA A 6 2.45 0.00 41.40
N LEU A 7 2.85 -0.51 40.22
CA LEU A 7 4.11 -1.25 40.08
C LEU A 7 5.27 -0.29 40.40
N ARG A 8 6.20 -0.76 41.24
CA ARG A 8 7.41 0.00 41.60
C ARG A 8 8.54 -0.40 40.67
N ARG A 9 9.44 0.56 40.41
CA ARG A 9 10.58 0.53 39.47
C ARG A 9 11.60 -0.62 39.64
N ASN A 10 11.41 -1.51 40.61
CA ASN A 10 12.28 -2.67 40.88
C ASN A 10 11.56 -4.01 40.59
N ASP A 11 10.49 -4.00 39.79
CA ASP A 11 9.84 -5.23 39.33
C ASP A 11 10.75 -5.95 38.33
N PRO A 12 11.05 -7.25 38.52
CA PRO A 12 11.99 -8.02 37.68
C PRO A 12 11.56 -8.13 36.22
N VAL A 13 10.29 -7.83 35.92
CA VAL A 13 9.72 -7.74 34.56
C VAL A 13 10.16 -6.47 33.81
N ILE A 14 10.39 -5.36 34.53
CA ILE A 14 10.87 -4.12 33.91
C ILE A 14 12.36 -4.25 33.56
N ALA A 15 13.13 -4.87 34.46
CA ALA A 15 14.56 -5.12 34.24
C ALA A 15 14.81 -6.04 33.03
N THR A 16 13.97 -7.05 32.81
CA THR A 16 14.08 -7.95 31.65
C THR A 16 13.70 -7.28 30.33
N MET A 17 12.82 -6.27 30.37
CA MET A 17 12.38 -5.57 29.17
C MET A 17 13.40 -4.51 28.70
N GLU A 18 14.07 -3.83 29.64
CA GLU A 18 15.20 -2.94 29.30
C GLU A 18 16.42 -3.73 28.78
N GLU A 19 16.70 -4.93 29.31
CA GLU A 19 17.74 -5.82 28.78
C GLU A 19 17.42 -6.37 27.39
N LEU A 20 16.14 -6.68 27.10
CA LEU A 20 15.69 -7.09 25.77
C LEU A 20 15.81 -5.96 24.74
N LEU A 21 15.45 -4.73 25.12
CA LEU A 21 15.59 -3.56 24.24
C LEU A 21 17.06 -3.23 23.96
N ALA A 22 17.94 -3.34 24.96
CA ALA A 22 19.37 -3.16 24.78
C ALA A 22 20.01 -4.24 23.88
N GLN A 23 19.46 -5.47 23.85
CA GLN A 23 19.91 -6.52 22.94
C GLN A 23 19.43 -6.30 21.49
N VAL A 24 18.25 -5.69 21.31
CA VAL A 24 17.73 -5.33 19.98
C VAL A 24 18.51 -4.18 19.36
N ASP A 25 18.89 -3.17 20.14
CA ASP A 25 19.72 -2.04 19.67
C ASP A 25 21.17 -2.42 19.34
N ALA A 26 21.64 -3.56 19.86
CA ALA A 26 22.98 -4.08 19.60
C ALA A 26 23.07 -4.94 18.32
N LEU A 27 21.94 -5.26 17.68
CA LEU A 27 21.93 -5.99 16.40
C LEU A 27 22.12 -5.00 15.25
N PRO A 28 23.05 -5.25 14.30
CA PRO A 28 23.09 -4.45 13.08
C PRO A 28 21.74 -4.60 12.34
N PRO A 29 21.19 -3.52 11.76
CA PRO A 29 19.93 -3.60 11.03
C PRO A 29 20.04 -4.70 9.96
N PRO A 30 19.02 -5.56 9.80
CA PRO A 30 19.08 -6.66 8.84
C PRO A 30 19.33 -6.09 7.44
N GLN A 31 20.50 -6.40 6.88
CA GLN A 31 20.81 -6.07 5.49
C GLN A 31 20.11 -7.07 4.59
N ILE A 32 18.86 -6.78 4.25
CA ILE A 32 18.15 -7.49 3.19
C ILE A 32 18.78 -7.04 1.87
N THR A 33 19.64 -7.89 1.31
CA THR A 33 20.29 -7.67 0.01
C THR A 33 19.42 -8.29 -1.07
N TRP A 34 18.55 -7.49 -1.69
CA TRP A 34 17.95 -7.84 -2.97
C TRP A 34 18.98 -7.60 -4.07
N THR A 35 19.78 -8.62 -4.36
CA THR A 35 20.52 -8.65 -5.61
C THR A 35 19.51 -8.83 -6.73
N HIS A 36 19.36 -7.83 -7.58
CA HIS A 36 19.24 -7.86 -9.05
C HIS A 36 18.60 -6.53 -9.52
N TRP A 37 19.49 -5.57 -9.79
CA TRP A 37 19.25 -4.21 -10.27
C TRP A 37 19.31 -4.17 -11.81
N PRO A 38 18.40 -3.50 -12.54
CA PRO A 38 18.68 -3.04 -13.90
C PRO A 38 19.09 -1.56 -13.93
N PRO A 39 19.91 -1.16 -14.93
CA PRO A 39 20.74 0.04 -14.88
C PRO A 39 19.97 1.35 -15.08
N ALA A 40 20.67 2.43 -14.70
CA ALA A 40 20.21 3.80 -14.70
C ALA A 40 19.80 4.29 -16.10
N ASP A 41 18.53 4.68 -16.23
CA ASP A 41 18.19 5.91 -16.92
C ASP A 41 17.28 6.75 -16.02
N ARG A 42 17.92 7.62 -15.22
CA ARG A 42 17.26 8.48 -14.23
C ARG A 42 16.74 9.80 -14.84
N SER A 43 16.71 9.92 -16.16
CA SER A 43 16.43 11.19 -16.85
C SER A 43 15.07 11.25 -17.54
N ALA A 44 14.39 10.11 -17.78
CA ALA A 44 13.11 10.08 -18.49
C ALA A 44 11.87 10.43 -17.63
N ALA A 45 11.99 10.47 -16.30
CA ALA A 45 10.84 10.59 -15.39
C ALA A 45 10.23 12.00 -15.25
N ARG A 46 10.78 13.01 -15.95
CA ARG A 46 10.44 14.42 -15.66
C ARG A 46 9.37 15.08 -16.53
N GLU A 47 8.93 14.51 -17.66
CA GLU A 47 8.00 15.23 -18.55
C GLU A 47 6.99 14.37 -19.36
N ALA A 48 7.08 13.04 -19.33
CA ALA A 48 6.01 12.19 -19.84
C ALA A 48 4.89 12.07 -18.79
N ALA A 49 3.62 11.95 -19.21
CA ALA A 49 2.54 11.57 -18.31
C ALA A 49 3.00 10.33 -17.52
N ALA A 50 3.16 10.49 -16.20
CA ALA A 50 3.86 9.50 -15.40
C ALA A 50 3.06 8.19 -15.47
N GLN A 51 3.70 7.15 -15.97
CA GLN A 51 3.15 5.80 -16.03
C GLN A 51 3.38 5.14 -14.68
N TRP A 52 2.33 4.53 -14.15
CA TRP A 52 2.33 3.87 -12.86
C TRP A 52 1.77 2.46 -13.02
N THR A 53 2.47 1.48 -12.47
CA THR A 53 1.87 0.20 -12.13
C THR A 53 1.24 0.29 -10.74
N VAL A 54 0.00 -0.17 -10.61
CA VAL A 54 -0.75 -0.18 -9.37
C VAL A 54 -1.31 -1.58 -9.15
N GLY A 55 -1.11 -2.14 -7.96
CA GLY A 55 -1.67 -3.42 -7.57
C GLY A 55 -3.16 -3.34 -7.30
N MET A 56 -3.88 -4.42 -7.59
CA MET A 56 -5.29 -4.54 -7.23
C MET A 56 -5.61 -5.97 -6.82
N GLY A 57 -6.23 -6.11 -5.65
CA GLY A 57 -6.75 -7.37 -5.16
C GLY A 57 -7.92 -7.87 -6.01
N PRO A 58 -8.09 -9.19 -6.17
CA PRO A 58 -9.07 -9.74 -7.11
C PRO A 58 -10.53 -9.56 -6.66
N TRP A 59 -10.75 -9.29 -5.38
CA TRP A 59 -12.06 -9.05 -4.81
C TRP A 59 -12.66 -7.70 -5.26
N LEU A 60 -11.80 -6.70 -5.53
CA LEU A 60 -12.22 -5.37 -6.00
C LEU A 60 -12.97 -5.38 -7.33
N VAL A 61 -12.71 -6.40 -8.16
CA VAL A 61 -13.43 -6.59 -9.42
C VAL A 61 -14.90 -6.98 -9.18
N ASN A 62 -15.18 -7.72 -8.11
CA ASN A 62 -16.52 -8.22 -7.82
C ASN A 62 -17.40 -7.20 -7.12
N ASP A 63 -16.81 -6.42 -6.21
CA ASP A 63 -17.54 -5.44 -5.42
C ASP A 63 -18.09 -4.31 -6.29
N GLY A 64 -17.58 -4.16 -7.52
CA GLY A 64 -18.13 -3.24 -8.50
C GLY A 64 -17.86 -1.77 -8.21
N ALA A 65 -17.07 -1.45 -7.17
CA ALA A 65 -16.70 -0.10 -6.76
C ALA A 65 -16.16 0.76 -7.92
N TYR A 66 -15.51 0.11 -8.87
CA TYR A 66 -14.88 0.75 -10.04
C TYR A 66 -15.54 0.40 -11.37
N GLY A 67 -16.70 -0.25 -11.34
CA GLY A 67 -17.37 -0.79 -12.51
C GLY A 67 -16.49 -1.78 -13.30
N VAL A 68 -16.73 -1.86 -14.61
CA VAL A 68 -15.95 -2.75 -15.49
C VAL A 68 -14.59 -2.13 -15.79
N LEU A 69 -13.54 -2.74 -15.24
CA LEU A 69 -12.15 -2.40 -15.51
C LEU A 69 -11.72 -2.95 -16.87
N ARG A 70 -11.39 -2.04 -17.79
CA ARG A 70 -11.01 -2.34 -19.17
C ARG A 70 -9.87 -1.43 -19.62
N ALA A 71 -8.88 -2.00 -20.30
CA ALA A 71 -7.82 -1.21 -20.94
C ALA A 71 -8.40 -0.14 -21.89
N GLY A 72 -7.78 1.03 -21.90
CA GLY A 72 -8.19 2.23 -22.62
C GLY A 72 -9.23 3.11 -21.90
N ARG A 73 -9.82 2.69 -20.78
CA ARG A 73 -10.77 3.53 -20.03
C ARG A 73 -10.08 4.58 -19.17
N SER A 74 -10.73 5.72 -19.03
CA SER A 74 -10.50 6.63 -17.91
C SER A 74 -11.28 6.16 -16.69
N ILE A 75 -10.65 6.29 -15.53
CA ILE A 75 -11.17 5.90 -14.23
C ILE A 75 -10.59 6.82 -13.16
N GLU A 76 -11.32 7.03 -12.07
CA GLU A 76 -10.85 7.83 -10.95
C GLU A 76 -10.78 6.99 -9.67
N PHE A 77 -9.62 6.99 -9.01
CA PHE A 77 -9.45 6.27 -7.75
C PHE A 77 -8.37 6.91 -6.88
N ALA A 78 -8.48 6.68 -5.59
CA ALA A 78 -7.41 6.94 -4.64
C ALA A 78 -6.41 5.78 -4.60
N LEU A 79 -5.18 6.10 -4.23
CA LEU A 79 -4.10 5.13 -4.07
C LEU A 79 -3.82 4.92 -2.60
N ARG A 80 -3.72 3.64 -2.23
CA ARG A 80 -3.17 3.23 -0.95
C ARG A 80 -1.73 2.76 -1.08
N TRP A 81 -0.97 2.85 -0.01
CA TRP A 81 0.36 2.29 0.09
C TRP A 81 0.48 1.27 1.22
N GLU A 82 1.39 0.32 1.05
CA GLU A 82 1.85 -0.61 2.09
C GLU A 82 3.37 -0.49 2.20
N ALA A 83 3.89 -0.27 3.42
CA ALA A 83 5.33 -0.24 3.64
C ALA A 83 5.92 -1.65 3.54
N LEU A 84 6.85 -1.82 2.61
CA LEU A 84 7.71 -3.00 2.55
C LEU A 84 9.01 -2.73 3.32
N SER A 85 9.54 -1.53 3.15
CA SER A 85 10.59 -0.95 3.98
C SER A 85 10.29 0.53 4.13
N LEU A 86 10.42 1.08 5.33
CA LEU A 86 10.27 2.52 5.54
C LEU A 86 11.11 2.92 6.75
N GLU A 87 11.91 3.96 6.57
CA GLU A 87 12.78 4.51 7.60
C GLU A 87 12.76 6.04 7.59
N PRO A 88 13.07 6.69 8.72
CA PRO A 88 13.27 8.13 8.76
C PRO A 88 14.37 8.58 7.79
N ALA A 89 14.19 9.74 7.19
CA ALA A 89 15.19 10.41 6.36
C ALA A 89 15.49 11.81 6.91
N GLU A 90 16.70 12.33 6.64
CA GLU A 90 17.10 13.68 7.07
C GLU A 90 16.34 14.78 6.33
N SER A 91 15.95 14.51 5.08
CA SER A 91 15.18 15.41 4.23
C SER A 91 14.38 14.59 3.24
N ALA A 92 13.20 15.10 2.86
CA ALA A 92 12.41 14.51 1.80
C ALA A 92 12.55 15.36 0.54
N ARG A 93 13.01 14.73 -0.54
CA ARG A 93 12.81 15.28 -1.88
C ARG A 93 11.83 14.38 -2.61
N PRO A 94 10.59 14.82 -2.86
CA PRO A 94 9.56 14.00 -3.49
C PRO A 94 10.08 13.24 -4.71
N HIS A 95 10.18 11.92 -4.56
CA HIS A 95 10.77 11.04 -5.56
C HIS A 95 10.14 9.65 -5.48
N ALA A 96 9.92 9.05 -6.65
CA ALA A 96 9.53 7.66 -6.78
C ALA A 96 10.32 7.00 -7.91
N LEU A 97 10.86 5.83 -7.65
CA LEU A 97 11.53 4.97 -8.62
C LEU A 97 10.79 3.63 -8.67
N ALA A 98 10.25 3.27 -9.83
CA ALA A 98 9.60 1.99 -10.01
C ALA A 98 10.59 0.84 -9.87
N LEU A 99 10.29 -0.10 -8.98
CA LEU A 99 11.02 -1.36 -8.81
C LEU A 99 10.34 -2.53 -9.55
N GLY A 100 9.09 -2.34 -9.99
CA GLY A 100 8.27 -3.34 -10.67
C GLY A 100 7.05 -3.72 -9.84
N ASP A 101 6.03 -4.32 -10.47
CA ASP A 101 4.87 -4.91 -9.77
C ASP A 101 4.09 -3.97 -8.85
N GLY A 102 4.12 -2.67 -9.16
CA GLY A 102 3.52 -1.64 -8.33
C GLY A 102 4.30 -1.29 -7.07
N ILE A 103 5.55 -1.76 -6.96
CA ILE A 103 6.49 -1.42 -5.89
C ILE A 103 7.37 -0.26 -6.36
N TYR A 104 7.58 0.69 -5.45
CA TYR A 104 8.38 1.89 -5.68
C TYR A 104 9.31 2.14 -4.50
N GLN A 105 10.55 2.48 -4.81
CA GLN A 105 11.41 3.15 -3.85
C GLN A 105 11.04 4.63 -3.83
N VAL A 106 10.73 5.17 -2.66
CA VAL A 106 10.25 6.54 -2.48
C VAL A 106 11.09 7.33 -1.49
N GLU A 107 11.16 8.65 -1.72
CA GLU A 107 11.46 9.66 -0.71
C GLU A 107 10.22 10.54 -0.59
N ALA A 108 9.65 10.62 0.61
CA ALA A 108 8.35 11.23 0.84
C ALA A 108 8.32 12.09 2.10
N THR A 109 7.41 13.06 2.12
CA THR A 109 7.03 13.78 3.34
C THR A 109 5.73 13.21 3.88
N VAL A 110 5.64 12.96 5.19
CA VAL A 110 4.37 12.63 5.84
C VAL A 110 3.51 13.90 5.92
N VAL A 111 2.37 13.89 5.25
CA VAL A 111 1.48 15.07 5.14
C VAL A 111 0.41 15.09 6.23
N ARG A 112 -0.11 13.91 6.59
CA ARG A 112 -1.22 13.78 7.54
C ARG A 112 -1.08 12.47 8.30
N VAL A 113 -1.28 12.50 9.61
CA VAL A 113 -1.43 11.31 10.45
C VAL A 113 -2.66 11.48 11.31
N ASP A 114 -3.63 10.57 11.19
CA ASP A 114 -4.85 10.57 11.98
C ASP A 114 -5.27 9.15 12.33
N GLY A 115 -5.10 8.78 13.61
CA GLY A 115 -5.25 7.40 14.07
C GLY A 115 -4.32 6.45 13.32
N ASP A 116 -4.89 5.43 12.67
CA ASP A 116 -4.17 4.44 11.88
C ASP A 116 -3.99 4.86 10.40
N ILE A 117 -4.46 6.06 10.03
CA ILE A 117 -4.31 6.60 8.68
C ILE A 117 -3.07 7.50 8.59
N CYS A 118 -2.26 7.26 7.56
CA CYS A 118 -1.12 8.11 7.23
C CYS A 118 -1.10 8.45 5.75
N VAL A 119 -0.94 9.73 5.42
CA VAL A 119 -0.76 10.21 4.05
C VAL A 119 0.69 10.64 3.86
N ILE A 120 1.32 10.16 2.78
CA ILE A 120 2.66 10.57 2.38
C ILE A 120 2.62 11.23 0.99
N ASP A 121 3.56 12.14 0.74
CA ASP A 121 3.77 12.83 -0.54
C ASP A 121 5.18 12.57 -1.07
N PHE A 122 5.27 11.80 -2.16
CA PHE A 122 6.50 11.63 -2.96
C PHE A 122 6.37 12.21 -4.38
N GLY A 123 5.44 13.15 -4.56
CA GLY A 123 5.00 13.68 -5.86
C GLY A 123 3.64 13.13 -6.29
N LEU A 124 3.10 12.19 -5.50
CA LEU A 124 1.71 11.77 -5.42
C LEU A 124 1.35 11.62 -3.95
N LEU A 125 0.17 12.09 -3.57
CA LEU A 125 -0.42 11.80 -2.27
C LEU A 125 -1.04 10.41 -2.31
N VAL A 126 -0.59 9.57 -1.38
CA VAL A 126 -1.12 8.21 -1.18
C VAL A 126 -1.30 8.00 0.32
N TYR A 127 -2.22 7.12 0.70
CA TYR A 127 -2.49 6.87 2.12
C TYR A 127 -2.38 5.40 2.52
N ALA A 128 -2.17 5.12 3.79
CA ALA A 128 -2.19 3.76 4.33
C ALA A 128 -3.20 3.69 5.48
N HIS A 129 -3.84 2.53 5.60
CA HIS A 129 -4.39 2.06 6.87
C HIS A 129 -3.31 1.19 7.53
N ASP A 130 -3.14 1.28 8.84
CA ASP A 130 -2.12 0.55 9.61
C ASP A 130 -0.68 1.00 9.32
N ALA A 131 -0.48 2.31 9.19
CA ALA A 131 0.85 2.87 9.00
C ALA A 131 1.77 2.62 10.21
N PRO A 132 3.11 2.57 10.01
CA PRO A 132 4.04 2.44 11.13
C PRO A 132 3.81 3.49 12.22
N ALA A 133 3.63 3.04 13.47
CA ALA A 133 3.25 3.88 14.60
C ALA A 133 4.27 4.99 14.98
N TRP A 134 5.47 4.94 14.41
CA TRP A 134 6.51 5.95 14.62
C TRP A 134 6.35 7.19 13.73
N LEU A 135 5.56 7.12 12.64
CA LEU A 135 5.39 8.23 11.70
C LEU A 135 4.67 9.43 12.33
N ARG A 136 5.16 10.64 12.05
CA ARG A 136 4.56 11.90 12.46
C ARG A 136 4.39 12.83 11.27
N GLU A 137 3.39 13.72 11.33
CA GLU A 137 3.22 14.78 10.34
C GLU A 137 4.50 15.63 10.22
N GLY A 138 4.91 15.90 8.98
CA GLY A 138 6.13 16.64 8.65
C GLY A 138 7.39 15.79 8.57
N ASP A 139 7.36 14.51 9.00
CA ASP A 139 8.53 13.64 8.90
C ASP A 139 8.94 13.42 7.44
N ALA A 140 10.24 13.38 7.20
CA ALA A 140 10.81 12.88 5.97
C ALA A 140 11.06 11.38 6.10
N VAL A 141 10.67 10.61 5.08
CA VAL A 141 10.81 9.15 5.07
C VAL A 141 11.35 8.68 3.74
N ARG A 142 12.01 7.52 3.76
CA ARG A 142 12.43 6.81 2.56
C ARG A 142 12.28 5.31 2.71
N GLY A 143 12.13 4.62 1.60
CA GLY A 143 12.02 3.16 1.58
C GLY A 143 11.16 2.68 0.43
N ASP A 144 10.77 1.42 0.48
CA ASP A 144 10.00 0.76 -0.56
C ASP A 144 8.53 0.63 -0.14
N VAL A 145 7.63 1.07 -1.01
CA VAL A 145 6.18 0.98 -0.83
C VAL A 145 5.55 0.24 -1.99
N ALA A 146 4.55 -0.58 -1.69
CA ALA A 146 3.65 -1.13 -2.70
C ALA A 146 2.45 -0.20 -2.86
N LEU A 147 2.10 0.18 -4.09
CA LEU A 147 0.93 0.98 -4.40
C LEU A 147 -0.23 0.10 -4.84
N GLU A 148 -1.40 0.36 -4.28
CA GLU A 148 -2.61 -0.36 -4.61
C GLU A 148 -3.81 0.57 -4.80
N ILE A 149 -4.81 0.10 -5.54
CA ILE A 149 -6.11 0.78 -5.57
C ILE A 149 -6.74 0.72 -4.18
N ASP A 150 -7.23 1.87 -3.71
CA ASP A 150 -8.11 1.95 -2.54
C ASP A 150 -9.39 1.16 -2.81
N PRO A 151 -9.82 0.25 -1.93
CA PRO A 151 -11.11 -0.40 -2.05
C PRO A 151 -12.33 0.46 -1.67
N ASP A 152 -12.36 1.72 -2.11
CA ASP A 152 -13.41 2.71 -1.84
C ASP A 152 -13.46 3.22 -0.39
N LEU A 153 -12.51 2.85 0.48
CA LEU A 153 -12.49 3.32 1.88
C LEU A 153 -12.34 4.83 1.97
N TYR A 154 -11.53 5.41 1.08
CA TYR A 154 -11.34 6.85 1.05
C TYR A 154 -12.65 7.58 0.71
N ARG A 155 -13.36 7.10 -0.31
CA ARG A 155 -14.66 7.64 -0.77
C ARG A 155 -15.79 7.37 0.22
N SER A 156 -15.81 6.20 0.85
CA SER A 156 -16.93 5.75 1.68
C SER A 156 -16.93 6.33 3.11
N GLY A 157 -15.87 7.03 3.53
CA GLY A 157 -15.91 7.70 4.83
C GLY A 157 -14.61 8.28 5.35
N CYS A 158 -13.42 7.88 4.87
CA CYS A 158 -12.20 8.43 5.48
C CYS A 158 -12.07 9.96 5.29
N TYR A 159 -12.56 10.51 4.17
CA TYR A 159 -12.47 11.94 3.91
C TYR A 159 -13.37 12.80 4.83
N ASP A 160 -14.54 12.29 5.23
CA ASP A 160 -15.52 13.05 6.03
C ASP A 160 -15.11 13.20 7.50
N TYR A 161 -14.26 12.31 8.01
CA TYR A 161 -13.97 12.23 9.45
C TYR A 161 -12.55 12.64 9.85
N LEU A 162 -11.59 12.71 8.92
CA LEU A 162 -10.15 12.72 9.27
C LEU A 162 -9.35 13.90 8.70
N ASP A 163 -10.02 14.96 8.22
CA ASP A 163 -9.41 16.14 7.57
C ASP A 163 -8.34 15.74 6.54
N LEU A 164 -8.63 14.66 5.79
CA LEU A 164 -7.68 14.12 4.82
C LEU A 164 -7.63 15.03 3.60
N PRO A 165 -6.46 15.19 2.98
CA PRO A 165 -6.34 15.91 1.72
C PRO A 165 -7.11 15.18 0.61
N ALA A 166 -7.34 15.86 -0.51
CA ALA A 166 -7.84 15.24 -1.73
C ALA A 166 -6.91 14.12 -2.22
N LEU A 167 -7.44 12.92 -2.47
CA LEU A 167 -6.67 11.75 -2.91
C LEU A 167 -7.19 11.07 -4.18
N ILE A 168 -8.31 11.50 -4.75
CA ILE A 168 -8.84 10.90 -5.98
C ILE A 168 -8.17 11.53 -7.18
N TYR A 169 -7.48 10.71 -7.97
CA TYR A 169 -6.84 11.13 -9.21
C TYR A 169 -7.55 10.56 -10.43
N PRO A 170 -7.56 11.29 -11.56
CA PRO A 170 -7.98 10.74 -12.84
C PRO A 170 -6.84 9.97 -13.51
N TRP A 171 -7.13 8.73 -13.88
CA TRP A 171 -6.21 7.79 -14.50
C TRP A 171 -6.76 7.33 -15.84
N ARG A 172 -5.88 7.11 -16.80
CA ARG A 172 -6.16 6.26 -17.96
C ARG A 172 -5.57 4.88 -17.69
N LEU A 173 -6.39 3.84 -17.70
CA LEU A 173 -5.94 2.46 -17.61
C LEU A 173 -5.39 2.04 -18.98
N ASP A 174 -4.09 1.92 -19.12
CA ASP A 174 -3.44 1.60 -20.40
C ASP A 174 -3.47 0.10 -20.68
N ARG A 175 -3.20 -0.71 -19.65
CA ARG A 175 -3.08 -2.16 -19.74
C ARG A 175 -3.39 -2.80 -18.39
N ILE A 176 -3.93 -4.02 -18.44
CA ILE A 176 -4.11 -4.89 -17.27
C ILE A 176 -3.24 -6.13 -17.45
N GLU A 177 -2.44 -6.45 -16.45
CA GLU A 177 -1.73 -7.72 -16.35
C GLU A 177 -2.31 -8.54 -15.20
N LEU A 178 -2.69 -9.77 -15.49
CA LEU A 178 -3.20 -10.74 -14.54
C LEU A 178 -2.03 -11.60 -14.06
N GLU A 179 -1.80 -11.58 -12.75
CA GLU A 179 -0.85 -12.43 -12.06
C GLU A 179 -1.54 -13.63 -11.45
N HIS A 180 -0.91 -14.78 -11.63
CA HIS A 180 -1.22 -16.03 -10.95
C HIS A 180 0.05 -16.57 -10.30
N ALA A 181 -0.06 -17.04 -9.07
CA ALA A 181 1.02 -17.74 -8.39
C ALA A 181 0.46 -18.90 -7.56
N ALA A 182 1.23 -19.98 -7.44
CA ALA A 182 0.89 -21.05 -6.52
C ALA A 182 0.86 -20.51 -5.09
N ARG A 183 -0.12 -20.99 -4.31
CA ARG A 183 -0.25 -20.61 -2.90
C ARG A 183 0.73 -21.44 -2.06
N VAL A 184 1.66 -20.79 -1.39
CA VAL A 184 2.59 -21.41 -0.44
C VAL A 184 2.42 -20.80 0.95
N ALA A 185 2.82 -21.50 1.99
CA ALA A 185 2.76 -20.95 3.33
C ALA A 185 3.65 -19.70 3.42
N ALA A 186 3.14 -18.62 4.01
CA ALA A 186 3.94 -17.41 4.23
C ALA A 186 5.10 -17.71 5.18
N PRO A 187 6.21 -16.96 5.13
CA PRO A 187 7.32 -17.11 6.08
C PRO A 187 6.83 -17.08 7.53
N GLU A 188 7.44 -17.87 8.41
CA GLU A 188 6.99 -18.03 9.81
C GLU A 188 6.86 -16.70 10.56
N GLU A 189 7.82 -15.80 10.37
CA GLU A 189 7.82 -14.45 10.95
C GLU A 189 6.59 -13.65 10.54
N VAL A 190 6.18 -13.74 9.27
CA VAL A 190 4.98 -13.08 8.75
C VAL A 190 3.72 -13.71 9.36
N ARG A 191 3.66 -15.05 9.42
CA ARG A 191 2.53 -15.75 10.04
C ARG A 191 2.38 -15.41 11.52
N ALA A 192 3.49 -15.31 12.25
CA ALA A 192 3.53 -14.93 13.65
C ALA A 192 3.08 -13.49 13.88
N ARG A 193 3.54 -12.54 13.05
CA ARG A 193 3.14 -11.13 13.09
C ARG A 193 1.62 -10.96 13.02
N TRP A 194 0.97 -11.73 12.15
CA TRP A 194 -0.48 -11.67 11.95
C TRP A 194 -1.27 -12.68 12.80
N GLY A 195 -0.61 -13.44 13.66
CA GLY A 195 -1.26 -14.47 14.49
C GLY A 195 -2.00 -15.53 13.68
N ASN A 196 -1.61 -15.77 12.43
CA ASN A 196 -2.32 -16.64 11.50
C ASN A 196 -1.40 -17.74 10.95
N PRO A 197 -1.45 -18.97 11.51
CA PRO A 197 -0.59 -20.07 11.08
C PRO A 197 -0.89 -20.59 9.67
N ASP A 198 -2.08 -20.30 9.13
CA ASP A 198 -2.52 -20.69 7.78
C ASP A 198 -2.31 -19.57 6.75
N LEU A 199 -1.66 -18.45 7.16
CA LEU A 199 -1.35 -17.37 6.25
C LEU A 199 -0.43 -17.86 5.15
N ALA A 200 -0.83 -17.54 3.92
CA ALA A 200 -0.17 -17.99 2.71
C ALA A 200 0.21 -16.79 1.86
N THR A 201 1.23 -16.98 1.03
CA THR A 201 1.76 -15.99 0.10
C THR A 201 1.96 -16.60 -1.28
N ASN A 202 2.33 -15.77 -2.24
CA ASN A 202 2.63 -16.16 -3.61
C ASN A 202 3.97 -16.88 -3.65
N ASP A 203 4.05 -18.03 -4.33
CA ASP A 203 5.33 -18.62 -4.73
C ASP A 203 5.90 -17.82 -5.92
N PRO A 204 7.02 -17.09 -5.74
CA PRO A 204 7.61 -16.31 -6.82
C PRO A 204 8.07 -17.17 -7.99
N ALA A 205 8.45 -18.43 -7.74
CA ALA A 205 8.94 -19.35 -8.78
C ALA A 205 7.80 -19.89 -9.66
N ALA A 206 6.57 -19.94 -9.13
CA ALA A 206 5.38 -20.36 -9.85
C ALA A 206 4.60 -19.18 -10.45
N ARG A 207 5.18 -17.96 -10.42
CA ARG A 207 4.53 -16.75 -10.89
C ARG A 207 4.37 -16.76 -12.41
N THR A 208 3.15 -16.47 -12.86
CA THR A 208 2.83 -16.24 -14.27
C THR A 208 2.10 -14.92 -14.44
N LEU A 209 2.47 -14.19 -15.49
CA LEU A 209 1.84 -12.93 -15.88
C LEU A 209 1.20 -13.07 -17.25
N ARG A 210 -0.01 -12.57 -17.40
CA ARG A 210 -0.72 -12.55 -18.68
C ARG A 210 -1.45 -11.23 -18.85
N GLN A 211 -1.23 -10.57 -19.98
CA GLN A 211 -2.01 -9.40 -20.34
C GLN A 211 -3.47 -9.78 -20.64
N ILE A 212 -4.41 -9.00 -20.11
CA ILE A 212 -5.84 -9.15 -20.35
C ILE A 212 -6.47 -7.80 -20.71
N GLU A 213 -7.59 -7.82 -21.42
CA GLU A 213 -8.29 -6.58 -21.82
C GLU A 213 -9.27 -6.10 -20.75
N VAL A 214 -9.91 -7.04 -20.04
CA VAL A 214 -10.98 -6.78 -19.08
C VAL A 214 -10.75 -7.67 -17.87
N ALA A 215 -10.73 -7.09 -16.67
CA ALA A 215 -10.64 -7.86 -15.43
C ALA A 215 -11.98 -8.55 -15.16
N ASN A 216 -11.95 -9.85 -14.85
CA ASN A 216 -13.14 -10.60 -14.48
C ASN A 216 -12.77 -11.71 -13.49
N HIS A 217 -13.04 -11.48 -12.21
CA HIS A 217 -12.65 -12.40 -11.14
C HIS A 217 -13.08 -13.85 -11.39
N GLU A 218 -14.33 -14.06 -11.78
CA GLU A 218 -14.90 -15.41 -11.96
C GLU A 218 -14.19 -16.19 -13.07
N LYS A 219 -13.85 -15.51 -14.18
CA LYS A 219 -13.17 -16.11 -15.33
C LYS A 219 -11.66 -16.23 -15.12
N ASP A 220 -11.09 -15.32 -14.36
CA ASP A 220 -9.64 -15.26 -14.16
C ASP A 220 -9.22 -16.21 -13.04
N ARG A 221 -10.05 -16.46 -12.03
CA ARG A 221 -9.72 -17.30 -10.87
C ARG A 221 -9.30 -18.72 -11.25
N ARG A 222 -8.20 -19.17 -10.67
CA ARG A 222 -7.76 -20.58 -10.69
C ARG A 222 -7.77 -21.17 -9.27
N PRO A 223 -8.44 -22.32 -9.04
CA PRO A 223 -8.44 -22.97 -7.73
C PRO A 223 -7.01 -23.28 -7.25
N GLY A 224 -6.70 -22.94 -5.99
CA GLY A 224 -5.39 -23.21 -5.38
C GLY A 224 -4.29 -22.18 -5.70
N GLU A 225 -4.58 -21.18 -6.54
CA GLU A 225 -3.65 -20.10 -6.86
C GLU A 225 -4.09 -18.79 -6.20
N ILE A 226 -3.12 -17.93 -5.91
CA ILE A 226 -3.37 -16.53 -5.59
C ILE A 226 -3.38 -15.75 -6.91
N MET A 227 -4.29 -14.80 -6.99
CA MET A 227 -4.53 -13.97 -8.16
C MET A 227 -4.37 -12.50 -7.78
N ARG A 228 -3.70 -11.71 -8.63
CA ARG A 228 -3.59 -10.26 -8.48
C ARG A 228 -3.68 -9.59 -9.85
N TYR A 229 -4.20 -8.38 -9.89
CA TYR A 229 -4.17 -7.56 -11.09
C TYR A 229 -3.11 -6.47 -10.93
N HIS A 230 -2.35 -6.23 -11.98
CA HIS A 230 -1.42 -5.12 -12.13
C HIS A 230 -1.97 -4.18 -13.18
N LEU A 231 -2.34 -2.98 -12.74
CA LEU A 231 -2.93 -1.96 -13.58
C LEU A 231 -1.83 -1.01 -14.00
N HIS A 232 -1.55 -0.96 -15.30
CA HIS A 232 -0.63 -0.01 -15.89
C HIS A 232 -1.44 1.22 -16.29
N CYS A 233 -1.19 2.32 -15.61
CA CYS A 233 -2.02 3.52 -15.66
C CYS A 233 -1.18 4.74 -16.02
N THR A 234 -1.77 5.64 -16.80
CA THR A 234 -1.24 6.98 -17.03
C THR A 234 -2.03 7.97 -16.18
N LEU A 235 -1.33 8.73 -15.34
CA LEU A 235 -1.95 9.81 -14.58
C LEU A 235 -2.35 10.96 -15.52
N GLN A 236 -3.64 11.32 -15.53
CA GLN A 236 -4.16 12.35 -16.44
C GLN A 236 -4.04 13.77 -15.84
N SER A 237 -4.10 13.89 -14.52
CA SER A 237 -3.92 15.14 -13.77
C SER A 237 -3.23 14.86 -12.45
N ARG A 238 -2.29 15.72 -12.07
CA ARG A 238 -1.64 15.69 -10.74
C ARG A 238 -2.43 16.40 -9.65
N ILE A 239 -3.55 17.02 -10.01
CA ILE A 239 -4.43 17.70 -9.04
C ILE A 239 -5.48 16.67 -8.62
N PRO A 240 -5.41 16.12 -7.40
CA PRO A 240 -6.46 15.25 -6.90
C PRO A 240 -7.71 16.06 -6.57
N ARG A 241 -8.84 15.36 -6.48
CA ARG A 241 -10.11 15.92 -6.00
C ARG A 241 -10.59 15.21 -4.74
N MET A 242 -11.45 15.90 -3.99
CA MET A 242 -12.25 15.27 -2.94
C MET A 242 -13.32 14.36 -3.57
N PRO A 243 -13.85 13.38 -2.83
CA PRO A 243 -15.08 12.69 -3.20
C PRO A 243 -16.21 13.71 -3.39
N ASP A 244 -17.09 13.46 -4.35
CA ASP A 244 -18.32 14.24 -4.52
C ASP A 244 -19.57 13.39 -4.26
N ALA A 245 -20.73 14.05 -4.14
CA ALA A 245 -21.98 13.35 -3.86
C ALA A 245 -22.40 12.35 -4.96
N ALA A 246 -21.83 12.43 -6.17
CA ALA A 246 -22.08 11.48 -7.25
C ALA A 246 -21.17 10.25 -7.18
N ASP A 247 -20.07 10.32 -6.42
CA ASP A 247 -19.18 9.19 -6.15
C ASP A 247 -19.73 8.21 -5.10
N LEU A 248 -20.65 8.66 -4.25
CA LEU A 248 -21.21 7.82 -3.20
C LEU A 248 -22.16 6.78 -3.83
N PRO A 249 -22.09 5.50 -3.41
CA PRO A 249 -23.10 4.53 -3.82
C PRO A 249 -24.48 5.05 -3.43
N PRO A 250 -25.51 4.86 -4.28
CA PRO A 250 -26.85 5.32 -3.98
C PRO A 250 -27.28 4.75 -2.62
N ALA A 251 -27.85 5.61 -1.76
CA ALA A 251 -28.34 5.19 -0.45
C ALA A 251 -29.23 3.96 -0.63
N VAL A 252 -28.87 2.86 0.03
CA VAL A 252 -29.73 1.68 0.10
C VAL A 252 -30.98 2.14 0.86
N PRO A 253 -32.18 2.06 0.28
CA PRO A 253 -33.39 2.46 0.97
C PRO A 253 -33.51 1.66 2.27
N ASP A 254 -33.83 2.33 3.38
CA ASP A 254 -34.14 1.65 4.64
C ASP A 254 -35.20 0.57 4.39
N ALA A 255 -34.86 -0.68 4.72
CA ALA A 255 -35.72 -1.86 4.56
C ALA A 255 -36.83 -1.92 5.61
#